data_AF-A0A3B9EQP9-F1
#
_entry.id   AF-A0A3B9EQP9-F1
#
_cell.length_a   1.000
_cell.length_b   1.000
_cell.length_c   1.000
_cell.angle_alpha   90.00
_cell.angle_beta   90.00
_cell.angle_gamma   90.00
#
_symmetry.space_group_name_H-M   'P 1'
#
loop_
_entity.id
_entity.type
_entity.pdbx_description
1 polymer ?
#
loop_
_entity_poly.entity_id
_entity_poly.type
_entity_poly.pdbx_seq_one_letter_code
_entity_poly.pdbx_strand_id
1 'polypeptide(L)'
;MFRRLRPLIVLLIATVALTGCYLPARFDAEIELDRRGYYKLIFAGYMIDTRLFMGLKDGKIKRGVSGEGSELEEVKKLETDITRDPNASDFGYIKDGYFKLNWKREGDLLQAKSVTFLRRNEHILGIAYNKETRIVNILGRSLPKEQKDRIVQ
;
A
#
# COMPACT_ATOMS: atom_id res chain seq x y z
N MET A 1 32.52 5.98 23.81
CA MET A 1 32.01 6.73 22.63
C MET A 1 30.77 6.12 21.94
N PHE A 2 30.45 4.83 22.09
CA PHE A 2 29.33 4.18 21.38
C PHE A 2 27.90 4.50 21.88
N ARG A 3 27.75 5.17 23.03
CA ARG A 3 26.43 5.40 23.66
C ARG A 3 25.66 6.59 23.06
N ARG A 4 26.30 7.45 22.25
CA ARG A 4 25.70 8.62 21.58
C ARG A 4 25.31 8.40 20.10
N LEU A 5 25.66 7.26 19.49
CA LEU A 5 25.25 6.91 18.11
C LEU A 5 23.88 6.22 18.03
N ARG A 6 23.38 5.70 19.15
CA ARG A 6 22.08 5.04 19.23
C ARG A 6 20.89 5.87 18.73
N PRO A 7 20.74 7.18 19.05
CA PRO A 7 19.61 7.96 18.54
C PRO A 7 19.71 8.25 17.03
N LEU A 8 20.93 8.32 16.47
CA LEU A 8 21.15 8.56 15.04
C LEU A 8 20.75 7.35 14.18
N ILE A 9 21.00 6.12 14.67
CA ILE A 9 20.61 4.89 13.98
C ILE A 9 19.07 4.72 13.99
N VAL A 10 18.41 5.06 15.10
CA VAL A 10 16.94 5.02 15.19
C VAL A 10 16.29 6.05 14.28
N LEU A 11 16.88 7.24 14.15
CA LEU A 11 16.40 8.29 13.23
C LEU A 11 16.57 7.88 11.75
N LEU A 12 17.70 7.22 11.40
CA LEU A 12 17.96 6.74 10.05
C LEU A 12 16.99 5.61 9.64
N ILE A 13 16.71 4.66 10.54
CA ILE A 13 15.74 3.58 10.31
C ILE A 13 14.31 4.14 10.20
N ALA A 14 13.99 5.22 10.92
CA ALA A 14 12.68 5.89 10.82
C ALA A 14 12.44 6.58 9.47
N THR A 15 13.49 7.05 8.78
CA THR A 15 13.34 7.74 7.48
C THR A 15 13.03 6.80 6.30
N VAL A 16 13.35 5.51 6.37
CA VAL A 16 13.12 4.54 5.28
C VAL A 16 11.68 4.00 5.27
N ALA A 17 10.91 4.17 6.34
CA ALA A 17 9.63 3.48 6.52
C ALA A 17 8.37 4.27 6.09
N LEU A 18 8.51 5.48 5.53
CA LEU A 18 7.37 6.40 5.35
C LEU A 18 6.95 6.71 3.91
N THR A 19 7.57 6.10 2.90
CA THR A 19 7.07 6.22 1.52
C THR A 19 6.00 5.17 1.28
N GLY A 20 4.74 5.61 1.16
CA GLY A 20 3.68 4.77 0.59
C GLY A 20 4.12 4.33 -0.80
N CYS A 21 4.34 3.02 -0.96
CA CYS A 21 4.93 2.47 -2.18
C CYS A 21 3.87 2.30 -3.27
N TYR A 22 2.59 2.21 -2.89
CA TYR A 22 1.49 2.00 -3.83
C TYR A 22 0.64 3.25 -4.04
N LEU A 23 0.30 3.48 -5.31
CA LEU A 23 -0.59 4.54 -5.75
C LEU A 23 -1.78 3.95 -6.50
N PRO A 24 -3.03 4.29 -6.15
CA PRO A 24 -4.20 3.87 -6.92
C PRO A 24 -4.25 4.58 -8.27
N ALA A 25 -4.28 3.82 -9.36
CA ALA A 25 -4.44 4.36 -10.71
C ALA A 25 -5.92 4.42 -11.11
N ARG A 26 -6.63 3.30 -10.95
CA ARG A 26 -8.07 3.19 -11.22
C ARG A 26 -8.62 2.00 -10.44
N PHE A 27 -9.59 2.22 -9.57
CA PHE A 27 -10.11 1.18 -8.71
C PHE A 27 -11.58 1.39 -8.40
N ASP A 28 -12.23 0.28 -8.07
CA ASP A 28 -13.53 0.24 -7.43
C ASP A 28 -13.34 -0.23 -5.99
N ALA A 29 -14.00 0.45 -5.06
CA ALA A 29 -14.03 0.07 -3.66
C ALA A 29 -15.48 -0.10 -3.22
N GLU A 30 -15.79 -1.26 -2.65
CA GLU A 30 -17.10 -1.60 -2.12
C GLU A 30 -17.00 -1.80 -0.61
N ILE A 31 -17.90 -1.14 0.12
CA ILE A 31 -17.97 -1.21 1.57
C ILE A 31 -19.39 -1.62 1.96
N GLU A 32 -19.52 -2.83 2.48
CA GLU A 32 -20.73 -3.28 3.14
C GLU A 32 -20.51 -3.17 4.66
N LEU A 33 -21.47 -2.56 5.35
CA LEU A 33 -21.47 -2.43 6.80
C LEU A 33 -22.90 -2.67 7.32
N ASP A 34 -23.05 -3.55 8.30
CA ASP A 34 -24.33 -3.76 8.97
C ASP A 34 -24.43 -3.05 10.33
N ARG A 35 -25.65 -2.99 10.87
CA ARG A 35 -25.91 -2.36 12.17
C ARG A 35 -25.27 -3.08 13.37
N ARG A 36 -24.84 -4.33 13.19
CA ARG A 36 -24.16 -5.14 14.22
C ARG A 36 -22.66 -4.89 14.23
N GLY A 37 -22.14 -4.20 13.21
CA GLY A 37 -20.72 -3.88 13.06
C GLY A 37 -19.95 -4.88 12.20
N TYR A 38 -20.62 -5.82 11.53
CA TYR A 38 -19.96 -6.65 10.53
C TYR A 38 -19.67 -5.83 9.28
N TYR A 39 -18.48 -6.02 8.74
CA TYR A 39 -18.03 -5.32 7.54
C TYR A 39 -17.56 -6.31 6.48
N LYS A 40 -17.65 -5.89 5.23
CA LYS A 40 -16.95 -6.46 4.09
C LYS A 40 -16.41 -5.30 3.26
N LEU A 41 -15.10 -5.32 3.05
CA LEU A 41 -14.36 -4.32 2.30
C LEU A 41 -13.71 -5.01 1.10
N ILE A 42 -14.10 -4.59 -0.11
CA ILE A 42 -13.51 -5.05 -1.36
C ILE A 42 -12.81 -3.86 -2.02
N PHE A 43 -11.63 -4.10 -2.56
CA PHE A 43 -10.91 -3.18 -3.41
C PHE A 43 -10.40 -3.95 -4.63
N ALA A 44 -10.86 -3.57 -5.82
CA ALA A 44 -10.46 -4.20 -7.06
C ALA A 44 -10.02 -3.13 -8.05
N GLY A 45 -8.83 -3.30 -8.64
CA GLY A 45 -8.37 -2.33 -9.62
C GLY A 45 -6.88 -2.37 -9.91
N TYR A 46 -6.43 -1.25 -10.46
CA TYR A 46 -5.09 -0.99 -10.94
C TYR A 46 -4.35 -0.07 -9.96
N MET A 47 -3.15 -0.47 -9.61
CA MET A 47 -2.21 0.18 -8.72
C MET A 47 -0.88 0.41 -9.43
N ILE A 48 -0.07 1.29 -8.88
CA ILE A 48 1.30 1.56 -9.33
C ILE A 48 2.24 1.35 -8.15
N ASP A 49 3.26 0.49 -8.29
CA ASP A 49 4.42 0.52 -7.39
C ASP A 49 5.31 1.68 -7.81
N THR A 50 5.29 2.73 -7.01
CA THR A 50 6.01 3.98 -7.26
C THR A 50 7.52 3.80 -7.25
N ARG A 51 8.07 2.81 -6.55
CA ARG A 51 9.52 2.53 -6.55
C ARG A 51 9.94 1.90 -7.87
N LEU A 52 9.17 0.91 -8.33
CA LEU A 52 9.40 0.25 -9.61
C LEU A 52 9.20 1.23 -10.78
N PHE A 53 8.09 1.98 -10.78
CA PHE A 53 7.81 3.01 -11.78
C PHE A 53 8.97 4.02 -11.87
N MET A 54 9.42 4.57 -10.75
CA MET A 54 10.50 5.56 -10.73
C MET A 54 11.86 4.95 -11.04
N GLY A 55 12.15 3.74 -10.58
CA GLY A 55 13.39 3.04 -10.91
C GLY A 55 13.52 2.76 -12.41
N LEU A 56 12.40 2.44 -13.07
CA LEU A 56 12.34 2.29 -14.53
C LEU A 56 12.44 3.64 -15.25
N LYS A 57 11.77 4.69 -14.76
CA LYS A 57 11.84 6.06 -15.33
C LYS A 57 13.25 6.63 -15.24
N ASP A 58 13.92 6.44 -14.10
CA ASP A 58 15.28 6.93 -13.84
C ASP A 58 16.38 6.06 -14.51
N GLY A 59 16.02 4.94 -15.15
CA GLY A 59 16.97 4.00 -15.73
C GLY A 59 17.79 3.18 -14.74
N LYS A 60 17.42 3.20 -13.44
CA LYS A 60 18.05 2.41 -12.38
C LYS A 60 17.67 0.92 -12.47
N ILE A 61 16.48 0.64 -13.01
CA ILE A 61 15.97 -0.71 -13.27
C ILE A 61 15.98 -0.92 -14.78
N LYS A 62 16.52 -2.05 -15.25
CA LYS A 62 16.63 -2.36 -16.67
C LYS A 62 15.45 -3.22 -17.15
N ARG A 63 14.81 -2.78 -18.25
CA ARG A 63 13.79 -3.55 -18.96
C ARG A 63 14.42 -4.63 -19.85
N GLY A 64 13.78 -5.78 -19.96
CA GLY A 64 14.19 -6.84 -20.90
C GLY A 64 15.51 -7.54 -20.59
N VAL A 65 16.08 -7.32 -19.41
CA VAL A 65 17.30 -8.00 -18.93
C VAL A 65 16.89 -8.99 -17.83
N SER A 66 17.56 -10.14 -17.77
CA SER A 66 17.43 -11.11 -16.67
C SER A 66 18.58 -10.92 -15.69
N GLY A 67 18.31 -10.93 -14.38
CA GLY A 67 19.34 -10.85 -13.33
C GLY A 67 19.11 -9.72 -12.32
N GLU A 68 20.13 -9.41 -11.55
CA GLU A 68 20.06 -8.41 -10.48
C GLU A 68 19.75 -7.01 -11.03
N GLY A 69 18.78 -6.32 -10.42
CA GLY A 69 18.34 -5.00 -10.86
C GLY A 69 17.48 -5.01 -12.13
N SER A 70 16.97 -6.18 -12.52
CA SER A 70 15.99 -6.31 -13.59
C SER A 70 14.58 -5.98 -13.13
N GLU A 71 13.75 -5.53 -14.08
CA GLU A 71 12.30 -5.38 -13.87
C GLU A 71 11.67 -6.69 -13.38
N LEU A 72 12.09 -7.84 -13.93
CA LEU A 72 11.53 -9.14 -13.59
C LEU A 72 11.75 -9.50 -12.11
N GLU A 73 12.92 -9.18 -11.56
CA GLU A 73 13.24 -9.43 -10.16
C GLU A 73 12.39 -8.55 -9.23
N GLU A 74 12.25 -7.27 -9.56
CA GLU A 74 11.44 -6.32 -8.78
C GLU A 74 9.94 -6.67 -8.86
N VAL A 75 9.46 -7.15 -10.02
CA VAL A 75 8.09 -7.66 -10.16
C VAL A 75 7.85 -8.89 -9.27
N LYS A 76 8.82 -9.81 -9.16
CA LYS A 76 8.70 -10.96 -8.25
C LYS A 76 8.68 -10.53 -6.78
N LYS A 77 9.49 -9.54 -6.40
CA LYS A 77 9.46 -8.96 -5.04
C LYS A 77 8.11 -8.33 -4.75
N LEU A 78 7.57 -7.58 -5.72
CA LEU A 78 6.24 -6.96 -5.64
C LEU A 78 5.14 -8.03 -5.48
N GLU A 79 5.12 -9.05 -6.34
CA GLU A 79 4.16 -10.15 -6.25
C GLU A 79 4.22 -10.83 -4.88
N THR A 80 5.43 -11.13 -4.40
CA THR A 80 5.63 -11.76 -3.08
C THR A 80 5.16 -10.85 -1.94
N ASP A 81 5.37 -9.53 -2.03
CA ASP A 81 4.89 -8.58 -1.01
C ASP A 81 3.37 -8.49 -0.98
N ILE A 82 2.72 -8.44 -2.15
CA ILE A 82 1.24 -8.37 -2.26
C ILE A 82 0.60 -9.67 -1.80
N THR A 83 1.07 -10.82 -2.31
CA THR A 83 0.49 -12.15 -2.02
C THR A 83 0.77 -12.63 -0.59
N ARG A 84 1.65 -11.96 0.14
CA ARG A 84 1.83 -12.19 1.59
C ARG A 84 0.59 -11.77 2.40
N ASP A 85 -0.20 -10.81 1.90
CA ASP A 85 -1.47 -10.48 2.53
C ASP A 85 -2.52 -11.54 2.14
N PRO A 86 -3.06 -12.31 3.09
CA PRO A 86 -4.06 -13.34 2.79
C PRO A 86 -5.38 -12.77 2.23
N ASN A 87 -5.60 -11.46 2.35
CA ASN A 87 -6.77 -10.77 1.79
C ASN A 87 -6.56 -10.36 0.33
N ALA A 88 -5.33 -10.46 -0.21
CA ALA A 88 -5.00 -10.10 -1.58
C ALA A 88 -5.09 -11.32 -2.52
N SER A 89 -5.67 -11.13 -3.69
CA SER A 89 -5.78 -12.10 -4.77
C SER A 89 -5.63 -11.43 -6.14
N ASP A 90 -5.61 -12.23 -7.19
CA ASP A 90 -5.67 -11.77 -8.59
C ASP A 90 -4.56 -10.77 -8.98
N PHE A 91 -3.38 -10.91 -8.35
CA PHE A 91 -2.22 -10.11 -8.70
C PHE A 91 -1.88 -10.31 -10.18
N GLY A 92 -1.66 -9.22 -10.90
CA GLY A 92 -1.20 -9.26 -12.27
C GLY A 92 -0.36 -8.05 -12.61
N TYR A 93 0.91 -8.28 -12.93
CA TYR A 93 1.77 -7.23 -13.46
C TYR A 93 1.36 -6.85 -14.88
N ILE A 94 1.38 -5.56 -15.20
CA ILE A 94 0.99 -5.04 -16.53
C ILE A 94 2.24 -4.54 -17.26
N LYS A 95 2.80 -3.42 -16.79
CA LYS A 95 4.05 -2.79 -17.29
C LYS A 95 4.39 -1.57 -16.44
N ASP A 96 5.64 -1.12 -16.48
CA ASP A 96 6.07 0.15 -15.90
C ASP A 96 5.66 0.32 -14.42
N GLY A 97 5.69 -0.75 -13.62
CA GLY A 97 5.23 -0.68 -12.23
C GLY A 97 3.71 -0.70 -12.02
N TYR A 98 2.90 -0.68 -13.09
CA TYR A 98 1.46 -0.89 -13.00
C TYR A 98 1.15 -2.37 -12.77
N PHE A 99 0.26 -2.62 -11.84
CA PHE A 99 -0.27 -3.95 -11.55
C PHE A 99 -1.74 -3.87 -11.19
N LYS A 100 -2.46 -4.98 -11.38
CA LYS A 100 -3.80 -5.17 -10.85
C LYS A 100 -3.75 -6.02 -9.59
N LEU A 101 -4.71 -5.81 -8.70
CA LEU A 101 -5.03 -6.75 -7.65
C LEU A 101 -6.51 -6.70 -7.30
N ASN A 102 -6.97 -7.74 -6.63
CA ASN A 102 -8.19 -7.75 -5.85
C ASN A 102 -7.82 -7.91 -4.38
N TRP A 103 -8.51 -7.20 -3.49
CA TRP A 103 -8.31 -7.30 -2.06
C TRP A 103 -9.67 -7.36 -1.40
N LYS A 104 -9.89 -8.38 -0.59
CA LYS A 104 -11.16 -8.58 0.11
C LYS A 104 -10.88 -8.92 1.57
N ARG A 105 -11.50 -8.17 2.47
CA ARG A 105 -11.48 -8.47 3.90
C ARG A 105 -12.85 -8.30 4.52
N GLU A 106 -13.22 -9.24 5.38
CA GLU A 106 -14.48 -9.24 6.11
C GLU A 106 -14.25 -9.56 7.60
N GLY A 107 -15.20 -9.17 8.45
CA GLY A 107 -15.14 -9.47 9.88
C GLY A 107 -16.00 -8.54 10.73
N ASP A 108 -15.64 -8.43 12.02
CA ASP A 108 -16.32 -7.59 13.00
C ASP A 108 -15.50 -6.31 13.28
N LEU A 109 -16.06 -5.15 12.94
CA LEU A 109 -15.41 -3.85 13.09
C LEU A 109 -15.32 -3.40 14.56
N LEU A 110 -16.22 -3.87 15.43
CA LEU A 110 -16.17 -3.56 16.87
C LEU A 110 -14.97 -4.24 17.54
N GLN A 111 -14.58 -5.41 17.03
CA GLN A 111 -13.37 -6.13 17.42
C GLN A 111 -12.13 -5.58 16.73
N ALA A 112 -12.17 -5.43 15.40
CA ALA A 112 -11.03 -4.97 14.60
C ALA A 112 -10.65 -3.51 14.88
N LYS A 113 -11.60 -2.67 15.33
CA LYS A 113 -11.54 -1.21 15.54
C LYS A 113 -11.29 -0.40 14.27
N SER A 114 -10.40 -0.85 13.41
CA SER A 114 -10.03 -0.20 12.16
C SER A 114 -9.55 -1.23 11.14
N VAL A 115 -9.88 -1.00 9.88
CA VAL A 115 -9.48 -1.83 8.75
C VAL A 115 -9.05 -0.92 7.62
N THR A 116 -7.93 -1.26 6.99
CA THR A 116 -7.33 -0.46 5.91
C THR A 116 -7.01 -1.37 4.74
N PHE A 117 -7.28 -0.91 3.53
CA PHE A 117 -6.84 -1.58 2.31
C PHE A 117 -5.30 -1.76 2.31
N LEU A 118 -4.84 -2.94 1.89
CA LEU A 118 -3.46 -3.44 1.95
C LEU A 118 -2.87 -3.43 3.38
N ARG A 119 -2.40 -2.29 3.86
CA ARG A 119 -1.73 -2.19 5.16
C ARG A 119 -1.78 -0.78 5.74
N ARG A 120 -1.71 -0.69 7.06
CA ARG A 120 -1.80 0.57 7.81
C ARG A 120 -0.73 1.60 7.41
N ASN A 121 0.44 1.15 6.94
CA ASN A 121 1.51 2.05 6.53
C ASN A 121 1.20 2.76 5.20
N GLU A 122 0.34 2.17 4.37
CA GLU A 122 -0.02 2.71 3.05
C GLU A 122 -1.40 3.39 3.04
N HIS A 123 -2.26 3.07 4.01
CA HIS A 123 -3.49 3.76 4.40
C HIS A 123 -4.23 4.54 3.30
N ILE A 124 -4.49 3.92 2.15
CA ILE A 124 -5.13 4.59 1.01
C ILE A 124 -6.61 4.86 1.35
N LEU A 125 -7.32 3.82 1.77
CA LEU A 125 -8.73 3.82 2.14
C LEU A 125 -8.93 2.87 3.33
N GLY A 126 -9.82 3.21 4.24
CA GLY A 126 -10.16 2.34 5.37
C GLY A 126 -11.45 2.75 6.07
N ILE A 127 -11.86 1.90 7.00
CA ILE A 127 -12.99 2.13 7.91
C ILE A 127 -12.53 2.04 9.35
N ALA A 128 -13.07 2.89 10.22
CA ALA A 128 -12.73 2.91 11.63
C ALA A 128 -13.96 3.17 12.51
N TYR A 129 -14.11 2.38 13.57
CA TYR A 129 -15.15 2.57 14.58
C TYR A 129 -14.65 3.40 15.75
N ASN A 130 -15.30 4.55 15.99
CA ASN A 130 -15.06 5.35 17.18
C ASN A 130 -15.98 4.86 18.31
N LYS A 131 -15.39 4.37 19.40
CA LYS A 131 -16.15 3.81 20.54
C LYS A 131 -16.85 4.87 21.39
N GLU A 132 -16.34 6.09 21.43
CA GLU A 132 -16.89 7.19 22.22
C GLU A 132 -18.14 7.76 21.56
N THR A 133 -18.07 8.03 20.25
CA THR A 133 -19.18 8.60 19.48
C THR A 133 -20.10 7.54 18.88
N ARG A 134 -19.66 6.26 18.84
CA ARG A 134 -20.34 5.13 18.20
C ARG A 134 -20.54 5.30 16.69
N ILE A 135 -19.67 6.09 16.05
CA ILE A 135 -19.72 6.39 14.61
C ILE A 135 -18.67 5.56 13.88
N VAL A 136 -19.05 5.01 12.72
CA VAL A 136 -18.10 4.45 11.75
C VAL A 136 -17.67 5.53 10.78
N ASN A 137 -16.37 5.72 10.66
CA ASN A 137 -15.74 6.70 9.77
C ASN A 137 -15.12 5.98 8.57
N ILE A 138 -15.31 6.55 7.39
CA ILE A 138 -14.57 6.17 6.19
C ILE A 138 -13.38 7.13 6.08
N LEU A 139 -12.18 6.57 6.01
CA LEU A 139 -10.92 7.31 6.05
C LEU A 139 -10.21 7.14 4.71
N GLY A 140 -9.88 8.25 4.05
CA GLY A 140 -8.97 8.29 2.91
C GLY A 140 -7.71 9.09 3.27
N ARG A 141 -6.55 8.68 2.78
CA ARG A 141 -5.30 9.45 2.96
C ARG A 141 -4.88 10.07 1.64
N SER A 142 -4.58 11.37 1.67
CA SER A 142 -3.91 12.03 0.55
C SER A 142 -2.41 11.75 0.56
N LEU A 143 -1.81 11.69 -0.62
CA LEU A 143 -0.34 11.63 -0.73
C LEU A 143 0.31 12.89 -0.13
N PRO A 144 1.46 12.77 0.53
CA PRO A 144 2.29 13.91 0.90
C PRO A 144 2.65 14.76 -0.34
N LYS A 145 2.79 16.07 -0.16
CA LYS A 145 3.08 17.01 -1.26
C LYS A 145 4.32 16.60 -2.08
N GLU A 146 5.40 16.24 -1.39
CA GLU A 146 6.66 15.80 -2.01
C GLU A 146 6.48 14.58 -2.93
N GLN A 147 5.58 13.66 -2.58
CA GLN A 147 5.28 12.49 -3.41
C GLN A 147 4.41 12.87 -4.61
N LYS A 148 3.45 13.79 -4.43
CA LYS A 148 2.65 14.33 -5.55
C LYS A 148 3.54 15.01 -6.59
N ASP A 149 4.47 15.85 -6.15
CA ASP A 149 5.34 16.62 -7.04
C ASP A 149 6.24 15.70 -7.88
N ARG A 150 6.65 14.54 -7.34
CA ARG A 150 7.44 13.53 -8.08
C ARG A 150 6.65 12.72 -9.11
N ILE A 151 5.32 12.64 -8.97
CA ILE A 151 4.44 11.87 -9.85
C ILE A 151 3.90 12.76 -11.00
N VAL A 152 3.66 14.05 -10.74
CA VAL A 152 3.04 14.99 -11.70
C VAL A 152 4.05 15.58 -12.71
N GLN A 153 5.36 15.41 -12.49
CA GLN A 153 6.45 15.78 -13.42
C GLN A 153 6.71 14.71 -14.48
#